data_AF-A0A1J5GKS7-F1
#
_entry.id   AF-A0A1J5GKS7-F1
#
_cell.length_a   1.000
_cell.length_b   1.000
_cell.length_c   1.000
_cell.angle_alpha   90.00
_cell.angle_beta   90.00
_cell.angle_gamma   90.00
#
_symmetry.space_group_name_H-M   'P 1'
#
loop_
_entity.id
_entity.type
_entity.pdbx_description
1 polymer ?
#
loop_
_entity_poly.entity_id
_entity_poly.type
_entity_poly.pdbx_seq_one_letter_code
_entity_poly.pdbx_strand_id
1 'polypeptide(L)'
;RGDIEVDIDKVSRKLNIINIISMEEYLYGVLKKEISPQWPAEALKAQAIASRTFAIFTINMNKYIDKDYNICATTNSQAYGGVNHEDTLTNKAVDETRGLVMVYNGKPINAVYHSDSGGYTEDSENVWGSYIPYLRSVKSIFEEKVSSPHHTWEYSINEKNLTEKLQEEGYKIDSVASIKIAKKGETGRINELAFTSENNEIIYIKANDLRRLIGLDLIRSTLFDIKVIGKELNIMNNTESKERIEKKEDQEGSIKDILEQKKDWTIKELIELMKKRKEENKKEEAVDEVEIDKIDKIDVPLTFLFSGLGNGHGVGMSQWGAYGMSVQGARYQDILKYYYKGIKIIKEY
;
A
#
# COMPACT_ATOMS: atom_id res chain seq x y z
N ARG A 1 -4.46 -7.09 -30.50
CA ARG A 1 -5.91 -7.32 -30.69
C ARG A 1 -6.57 -5.97 -30.88
N GLY A 2 -7.68 -5.94 -31.63
CA GLY A 2 -8.42 -4.72 -31.91
C GLY A 2 -7.90 -3.92 -33.10
N ASP A 3 -8.63 -2.84 -33.39
CA ASP A 3 -8.30 -1.83 -34.39
C ASP A 3 -7.74 -0.59 -33.69
N ILE A 4 -6.79 0.10 -34.33
CA ILE A 4 -6.23 1.34 -33.79
C ILE A 4 -6.88 2.53 -34.47
N GLU A 5 -7.45 3.41 -33.65
CA GLU A 5 -7.90 4.73 -34.04
C GLU A 5 -6.95 5.77 -33.48
N VAL A 6 -6.68 6.81 -34.27
CA VAL A 6 -5.85 7.94 -33.86
C VAL A 6 -6.68 9.20 -34.00
N ASP A 7 -6.85 9.90 -32.89
CA ASP A 7 -7.60 11.15 -32.82
C ASP A 7 -6.76 12.27 -32.18
N ILE A 8 -7.14 13.52 -32.42
CA ILE A 8 -6.51 14.69 -31.80
C ILE A 8 -7.45 15.20 -30.72
N ASP A 9 -7.05 15.07 -29.45
CA ASP A 9 -7.78 15.67 -28.32
C ASP A 9 -7.82 17.19 -28.54
N LYS A 10 -9.03 17.72 -28.79
CA LYS A 10 -9.24 19.10 -29.22
C LYS A 10 -8.83 20.13 -28.17
N VAL A 11 -8.79 19.73 -26.89
CA VAL A 11 -8.50 20.60 -25.75
C VAL A 11 -6.99 20.67 -25.51
N SER A 12 -6.35 19.51 -25.37
CA SER A 12 -4.93 19.37 -25.05
C SER A 12 -4.02 19.45 -26.28
N ARG A 13 -4.57 19.33 -27.50
CA ARG A 13 -3.84 19.26 -28.77
C ARG A 13 -2.85 18.10 -28.83
N LYS A 14 -3.10 17.04 -28.06
CA LYS A 14 -2.32 15.79 -28.07
C LYS A 14 -2.99 14.72 -28.95
N LEU A 15 -2.19 13.75 -29.37
CA LEU A 15 -2.69 12.57 -30.07
C LEU A 15 -3.21 11.55 -29.05
N ASN A 16 -4.47 11.14 -29.22
CA ASN A 16 -5.05 9.97 -28.60
C ASN A 16 -4.79 8.77 -29.52
N ILE A 17 -4.22 7.70 -28.95
CA ILE A 17 -4.11 6.40 -29.61
C ILE A 17 -5.11 5.47 -28.92
N ILE A 18 -6.20 5.18 -29.60
CA ILE A 18 -7.36 4.45 -29.08
C ILE A 18 -7.33 3.05 -29.65
N ASN A 19 -7.37 2.03 -28.80
CA ASN A 19 -7.47 0.64 -29.22
C ASN A 19 -8.92 0.17 -29.07
N ILE A 20 -9.60 -0.03 -30.20
CA ILE A 20 -10.97 -0.53 -30.28
C ILE A 20 -10.94 -2.04 -30.17
N ILE A 21 -11.45 -2.57 -29.06
CA ILE A 21 -11.31 -3.97 -28.69
C ILE A 21 -12.57 -4.48 -27.99
N SER A 22 -12.85 -5.78 -28.12
CA SER A 22 -13.96 -6.40 -27.40
C SER A 22 -13.69 -6.46 -25.90
N MET A 23 -14.75 -6.50 -25.08
CA MET A 23 -14.63 -6.54 -23.62
C MET A 23 -13.76 -7.71 -23.13
N GLU A 24 -13.93 -8.90 -23.68
CA GLU A 24 -13.16 -10.08 -23.25
C GLU A 24 -11.67 -9.95 -23.60
N GLU A 25 -11.37 -9.43 -24.78
CA GLU A 25 -10.00 -9.23 -25.23
C GLU A 25 -9.30 -8.07 -24.49
N TYR A 26 -10.05 -7.04 -24.11
CA TYR A 26 -9.58 -6.02 -23.18
C TYR A 26 -9.15 -6.66 -21.85
N LEU A 27 -10.00 -7.53 -21.29
CA LEU A 27 -9.74 -8.19 -20.01
C LEU A 27 -8.51 -9.10 -20.05
N TYR A 28 -8.20 -9.74 -21.17
CA TYR A 28 -6.96 -10.50 -21.32
C TYR A 28 -5.71 -9.66 -21.01
N GLY A 29 -5.70 -8.40 -21.44
CA GLY A 29 -4.60 -7.46 -21.16
C GLY A 29 -4.67 -6.78 -19.78
N VAL A 30 -5.78 -6.91 -19.06
CA VAL A 30 -5.97 -6.37 -17.71
C VAL A 30 -5.56 -7.39 -16.64
N LEU A 31 -6.04 -8.63 -16.72
CA LEU A 31 -5.95 -9.54 -15.57
C LEU A 31 -4.51 -9.83 -15.13
N LYS A 32 -3.59 -10.09 -16.06
CA LYS A 32 -2.19 -10.36 -15.74
C LYS A 32 -1.47 -9.15 -15.14
N LYS A 33 -1.94 -7.93 -15.44
CA LYS A 33 -1.41 -6.70 -14.85
C LYS A 33 -1.86 -6.52 -13.40
N GLU A 34 -3.03 -7.04 -13.08
CA GLU A 34 -3.65 -6.88 -11.76
C GLU A 34 -3.24 -7.97 -10.78
N ILE A 35 -3.18 -9.22 -11.23
CA ILE A 35 -2.90 -10.38 -10.37
C ILE A 35 -2.01 -11.41 -11.05
N SER A 36 -1.33 -12.24 -10.26
CA SER A 36 -0.49 -13.32 -10.79
C SER A 36 -1.36 -14.40 -11.46
N PRO A 37 -1.00 -14.86 -12.68
CA PRO A 37 -1.68 -15.96 -13.35
C PRO A 37 -1.62 -17.30 -12.60
N GLN A 38 -0.68 -17.45 -11.66
CA GLN A 38 -0.48 -18.67 -10.88
C GLN A 38 -1.47 -18.78 -9.71
N TRP A 39 -2.28 -17.76 -9.46
CA TRP A 39 -3.31 -17.81 -8.44
C TRP A 39 -4.41 -18.83 -8.79
N PRO A 40 -5.04 -19.48 -7.78
CA PRO A 40 -6.09 -20.45 -8.01
C PRO A 40 -7.26 -19.87 -8.81
N ALA A 41 -7.84 -20.71 -9.66
CA ALA A 41 -8.78 -20.32 -10.71
C ALA A 41 -9.95 -19.48 -10.19
N GLU A 42 -10.46 -19.77 -8.99
CA GLU A 42 -11.60 -19.03 -8.42
C GLU A 42 -11.24 -17.57 -8.05
N ALA A 43 -9.99 -17.28 -7.71
CA ALA A 43 -9.51 -15.90 -7.53
C ALA A 43 -9.38 -15.19 -8.89
N LEU A 44 -8.86 -15.88 -9.91
CA LEU A 44 -8.78 -15.34 -11.27
C LEU A 44 -10.17 -15.01 -11.83
N LYS A 45 -11.16 -15.88 -11.60
CA LYS A 45 -12.56 -15.66 -12.00
C LYS A 45 -13.20 -14.51 -11.25
N ALA A 46 -12.97 -14.39 -9.94
CA ALA A 46 -13.46 -13.25 -9.17
C ALA A 46 -12.89 -11.93 -9.72
N GLN A 47 -11.58 -11.88 -10.00
CA GLN A 47 -10.96 -10.72 -10.63
C GLN A 47 -11.51 -10.46 -12.03
N ALA A 48 -11.73 -11.48 -12.85
CA ALA A 48 -12.32 -11.34 -14.19
C ALA A 48 -13.68 -10.62 -14.14
N ILE A 49 -14.56 -11.08 -13.26
CA ILE A 49 -15.91 -10.52 -13.10
C ILE A 49 -15.85 -9.11 -12.49
N ALA A 50 -15.00 -8.87 -11.50
CA ALA A 50 -14.80 -7.53 -10.92
C ALA A 50 -14.28 -6.55 -11.97
N SER A 51 -13.24 -6.93 -12.72
CA SER A 51 -12.68 -6.12 -13.79
C SER A 51 -13.68 -5.83 -14.90
N ARG A 52 -14.43 -6.83 -15.36
CA ARG A 52 -15.50 -6.66 -16.37
C ARG A 52 -16.58 -5.69 -15.90
N THR A 53 -17.04 -5.88 -14.66
CA THR A 53 -18.10 -5.06 -14.09
C THR A 53 -17.64 -3.61 -13.91
N PHE A 54 -16.41 -3.39 -13.46
CA PHE A 54 -15.82 -2.06 -13.33
C PHE A 54 -15.69 -1.35 -14.68
N ALA A 55 -15.23 -2.07 -15.71
CA ALA A 55 -15.15 -1.54 -17.07
C ALA A 55 -16.52 -1.10 -17.58
N ILE A 56 -17.53 -1.97 -17.47
CA ILE A 56 -18.92 -1.65 -17.88
C ILE A 56 -19.49 -0.49 -17.09
N PHE A 57 -19.29 -0.45 -15.76
CA PHE A 57 -19.72 0.67 -14.93
C PHE A 57 -19.09 1.99 -15.38
N THR A 58 -17.78 1.98 -15.67
CA THR A 58 -17.03 3.17 -16.11
C THR A 58 -17.52 3.68 -17.47
N ILE A 59 -17.77 2.76 -18.41
CA ILE A 59 -18.35 3.06 -19.72
C ILE A 59 -19.74 3.70 -19.55
N ASN A 60 -20.61 3.09 -18.74
CA ASN A 60 -21.98 3.58 -18.51
C ASN A 60 -22.02 4.93 -17.79
N MET A 61 -21.01 5.25 -17.00
CA MET A 61 -20.86 6.55 -16.34
C MET A 61 -20.38 7.65 -17.29
N ASN A 62 -20.04 7.33 -18.54
CA ASN A 62 -19.53 8.29 -19.53
C ASN A 62 -18.33 9.09 -18.98
N LYS A 63 -17.49 8.45 -18.17
CA LYS A 63 -16.40 9.11 -17.42
C LYS A 63 -15.42 9.88 -18.31
N TYR A 64 -15.23 9.41 -19.54
CA TYR A 64 -14.28 9.93 -20.52
C TYR A 64 -14.96 10.41 -21.81
N ILE A 65 -16.25 10.76 -21.74
CA ILE A 65 -17.03 11.17 -22.91
C ILE A 65 -16.46 12.40 -23.62
N ASP A 66 -15.73 13.25 -22.90
CA ASP A 66 -15.03 14.43 -23.41
C ASP A 66 -13.67 14.11 -24.04
N LYS A 67 -13.24 12.84 -23.99
CA LYS A 67 -11.93 12.35 -24.45
C LYS A 67 -11.99 11.41 -25.64
N ASP A 68 -13.18 11.16 -26.17
CA ASP A 68 -13.44 10.30 -27.32
C ASP A 68 -13.05 8.81 -27.12
N TYR A 69 -12.72 8.39 -25.89
CA TYR A 69 -12.51 6.99 -25.50
C TYR A 69 -13.34 6.60 -24.28
N ASN A 70 -13.55 5.31 -24.04
CA ASN A 70 -14.41 4.87 -22.92
C ASN A 70 -13.66 4.56 -21.62
N ILE A 71 -12.41 4.10 -21.69
CA ILE A 71 -11.57 3.70 -20.55
C ILE A 71 -10.10 4.03 -20.86
N CYS A 72 -9.31 4.45 -19.86
CA CYS A 72 -7.87 4.67 -20.03
C CYS A 72 -7.02 3.46 -19.59
N ALA A 73 -5.83 3.30 -20.16
CA ALA A 73 -4.92 2.17 -19.86
C ALA A 73 -4.13 2.29 -18.53
N THR A 74 -4.37 3.34 -17.75
CA THR A 74 -3.70 3.59 -16.47
C THR A 74 -4.58 3.18 -15.29
N THR A 75 -4.01 3.20 -14.08
CA THR A 75 -4.72 2.95 -12.81
C THR A 75 -5.86 3.92 -12.51
N ASN A 76 -6.02 5.01 -13.29
CA ASN A 76 -7.24 5.84 -13.24
C ASN A 76 -8.49 5.08 -13.68
N SER A 77 -8.30 4.00 -14.46
CA SER A 77 -9.30 2.97 -14.70
C SER A 77 -8.74 1.62 -14.26
N GLN A 78 -8.06 0.90 -15.14
CA GLN A 78 -7.43 -0.39 -14.86
C GLN A 78 -6.12 -0.48 -15.64
N ALA A 79 -5.13 -1.16 -15.08
CA ALA A 79 -3.86 -1.34 -15.77
C ALA A 79 -4.05 -2.25 -17.00
N TYR A 80 -3.94 -1.68 -18.21
CA TYR A 80 -4.08 -2.43 -19.45
C TYR A 80 -2.74 -2.53 -20.17
N GLY A 81 -2.25 -3.76 -20.36
CA GLY A 81 -0.95 -4.04 -20.97
C GLY A 81 -1.00 -4.55 -22.41
N GLY A 82 -2.19 -4.69 -23.00
CA GLY A 82 -2.39 -5.28 -24.32
C GLY A 82 -1.89 -6.72 -24.43
N VAL A 83 -1.60 -7.16 -25.66
CA VAL A 83 -1.24 -8.56 -25.98
C VAL A 83 0.02 -9.06 -25.25
N ASN A 84 0.95 -8.16 -24.94
CA ASN A 84 2.19 -8.50 -24.23
C ASN A 84 1.95 -8.88 -22.75
N HIS A 85 0.75 -8.56 -22.25
CA HIS A 85 0.34 -8.87 -20.89
C HIS A 85 -0.86 -9.83 -20.87
N GLU A 86 -0.99 -10.69 -21.88
CA GLU A 86 -1.90 -11.84 -21.80
C GLU A 86 -1.20 -13.04 -21.13
N ASP A 87 -1.99 -13.90 -20.50
CA ASP A 87 -1.56 -15.20 -19.99
C ASP A 87 -2.68 -16.22 -20.21
N THR A 88 -2.33 -17.44 -20.59
CA THR A 88 -3.32 -18.49 -20.88
C THR A 88 -4.23 -18.80 -19.69
N LEU A 89 -3.73 -18.73 -18.45
CA LEU A 89 -4.51 -19.02 -17.24
C LEU A 89 -5.49 -17.90 -16.93
N THR A 90 -5.06 -16.64 -17.05
CA THR A 90 -5.96 -15.49 -16.87
C THR A 90 -6.98 -15.41 -17.99
N ASN A 91 -6.59 -15.67 -19.24
CA ASN A 91 -7.50 -15.68 -20.38
C ASN A 91 -8.59 -16.76 -20.21
N LYS A 92 -8.20 -17.96 -19.76
CA LYS A 92 -9.15 -19.02 -19.44
C LYS A 92 -10.18 -18.59 -18.38
N ALA A 93 -9.76 -17.87 -17.33
CA ALA A 93 -10.68 -17.37 -16.31
C ALA A 93 -11.65 -16.31 -16.86
N VAL A 94 -11.19 -15.45 -17.77
CA VAL A 94 -12.02 -14.50 -18.50
C VAL A 94 -13.06 -15.24 -19.34
N ASP A 95 -12.65 -16.24 -20.12
CA ASP A 95 -13.52 -17.05 -20.97
C ASP A 95 -14.57 -17.84 -20.17
N GLU A 96 -14.16 -18.49 -19.08
CA GLU A 96 -15.07 -19.27 -18.22
C GLU A 96 -16.10 -18.38 -17.49
N THR A 97 -15.85 -17.07 -17.40
CA THR A 97 -16.75 -16.09 -16.78
C THR A 97 -17.32 -15.10 -17.79
N ARG A 98 -17.26 -15.42 -19.08
CA ARG A 98 -17.71 -14.54 -20.16
C ARG A 98 -19.13 -14.03 -19.92
N GLY A 99 -19.28 -12.71 -20.01
CA GLY A 99 -20.56 -12.01 -19.82
C GLY A 99 -21.06 -11.96 -18.38
N LEU A 100 -20.36 -12.56 -17.40
CA LEU A 100 -20.75 -12.46 -16.00
C LEU A 100 -20.34 -11.11 -15.41
N VAL A 101 -21.31 -10.44 -14.79
CA VAL A 101 -21.15 -9.13 -14.15
C VAL A 101 -21.84 -9.09 -12.79
N MET A 102 -21.44 -8.15 -11.93
CA MET A 102 -22.10 -7.89 -10.65
C MET A 102 -23.06 -6.70 -10.77
N VAL A 103 -24.29 -6.90 -10.31
CA VAL A 103 -25.32 -5.86 -10.27
C VAL A 103 -25.86 -5.64 -8.87
N TYR A 104 -26.25 -4.40 -8.59
CA TYR A 104 -27.02 -4.01 -7.42
C TYR A 104 -28.23 -3.21 -7.91
N ASN A 105 -29.43 -3.59 -7.47
CA ASN A 105 -30.70 -3.04 -7.99
C ASN A 105 -30.79 -3.03 -9.53
N GLY A 106 -30.29 -4.11 -10.16
CA GLY A 106 -30.36 -4.30 -11.61
C GLY A 106 -29.37 -3.46 -12.43
N LYS A 107 -28.46 -2.71 -11.79
CA LYS A 107 -27.42 -1.92 -12.47
C LYS A 107 -26.02 -2.46 -12.14
N PRO A 108 -25.08 -2.47 -13.11
CA PRO A 108 -23.67 -2.79 -12.84
C PRO A 108 -23.12 -1.95 -11.69
N ILE A 109 -22.37 -2.57 -10.78
CA ILE A 109 -21.80 -1.88 -9.63
C ILE A 109 -20.46 -1.24 -9.97
N ASN A 110 -20.04 -0.24 -9.18
CA ASN A 110 -18.65 0.20 -9.16
C ASN A 110 -17.78 -0.88 -8.46
N ALA A 111 -17.31 -1.86 -9.23
CA ALA A 111 -16.59 -3.06 -8.74
C ALA A 111 -15.10 -2.78 -8.46
N VAL A 112 -14.82 -1.78 -7.63
CA VAL A 112 -13.46 -1.41 -7.20
C VAL A 112 -12.77 -2.54 -6.44
N TYR A 113 -11.45 -2.64 -6.60
CA TYR A 113 -10.61 -3.63 -5.93
C TYR A 113 -9.23 -3.03 -5.63
N HIS A 114 -8.53 -3.61 -4.67
CA HIS A 114 -7.21 -3.18 -4.22
C HIS A 114 -6.33 -4.38 -3.87
N SER A 115 -5.03 -4.17 -3.68
CA SER A 115 -4.07 -5.26 -3.50
C SER A 115 -4.27 -6.00 -2.18
N ASP A 116 -4.16 -5.29 -1.05
CA ASP A 116 -4.21 -5.88 0.29
C ASP A 116 -4.95 -4.94 1.25
N SER A 117 -5.89 -5.47 2.02
CA SER A 117 -6.71 -4.66 2.92
C SER A 117 -6.01 -4.28 4.23
N GLY A 118 -5.00 -5.03 4.66
CA GLY A 118 -4.37 -4.90 5.97
C GLY A 118 -5.22 -5.43 7.13
N GLY A 119 -6.24 -6.26 6.84
CA GLY A 119 -7.09 -6.93 7.84
C GLY A 119 -8.58 -6.56 7.76
N TYR A 120 -8.91 -5.39 7.22
CA TYR A 120 -10.28 -4.93 6.98
C TYR A 120 -10.36 -4.10 5.70
N THR A 121 -11.42 -4.31 4.91
CA THR A 121 -11.79 -3.37 3.86
C THR A 121 -12.47 -2.14 4.45
N GLU A 122 -12.62 -1.09 3.66
CA GLU A 122 -13.10 0.21 4.10
C GLU A 122 -14.46 0.59 3.49
N ASP A 123 -15.24 1.35 4.24
CA ASP A 123 -16.47 1.97 3.77
C ASP A 123 -16.18 3.07 2.75
N SER A 124 -16.97 3.12 1.67
CA SER A 124 -16.71 4.06 0.56
C SER A 124 -16.71 5.53 0.96
N GLU A 125 -17.49 5.94 1.97
CA GLU A 125 -17.56 7.31 2.47
C GLU A 125 -16.28 7.74 3.19
N ASN A 126 -15.56 6.80 3.80
CA ASN A 126 -14.30 7.10 4.48
C ASN A 126 -13.16 7.38 3.48
N VAL A 127 -13.30 6.93 2.23
CA VAL A 127 -12.30 7.11 1.17
C VAL A 127 -12.73 8.16 0.13
N TRP A 128 -14.00 8.18 -0.26
CA TRP A 128 -14.53 9.00 -1.35
C TRP A 128 -15.68 9.93 -0.95
N GLY A 129 -16.08 9.95 0.33
CA GLY A 129 -17.08 10.88 0.87
C GLY A 129 -18.54 10.51 0.60
N SER A 130 -18.82 9.46 -0.16
CA SER A 130 -20.18 9.01 -0.48
C SER A 130 -20.46 7.60 -0.01
N TYR A 131 -21.62 7.40 0.63
CA TYR A 131 -22.12 6.09 1.02
C TYR A 131 -22.55 5.28 -0.21
N ILE A 132 -22.07 4.04 -0.33
CA ILE A 132 -22.37 3.11 -1.41
C ILE A 132 -22.77 1.75 -0.80
N PRO A 133 -24.03 1.31 -0.92
CA PRO A 133 -24.57 0.17 -0.16
C PRO A 133 -23.82 -1.15 -0.32
N TYR A 134 -23.22 -1.38 -1.49
CA TYR A 134 -22.47 -2.60 -1.80
C TYR A 134 -20.96 -2.50 -1.49
N LEU A 135 -20.45 -1.33 -1.13
CA LEU A 135 -19.03 -1.10 -0.78
C LEU A 135 -18.91 -0.79 0.71
N ARG A 136 -19.11 -1.82 1.53
CA ARG A 136 -19.07 -1.75 2.99
C ARG A 136 -17.84 -2.44 3.54
N SER A 137 -17.36 -1.96 4.68
CA SER A 137 -16.25 -2.62 5.40
C SER A 137 -16.58 -4.07 5.71
N VAL A 138 -15.62 -4.96 5.45
CA VAL A 138 -15.64 -6.36 5.85
C VAL A 138 -14.28 -6.75 6.40
N LYS A 139 -14.29 -7.65 7.40
CA LYS A 139 -13.06 -8.28 7.87
C LYS A 139 -12.39 -9.04 6.74
N SER A 140 -11.08 -8.95 6.57
CA SER A 140 -10.34 -9.67 5.56
C SER A 140 -9.03 -10.18 6.15
N ILE A 141 -9.11 -11.31 6.84
CA ILE A 141 -7.98 -12.01 7.47
C ILE A 141 -7.35 -13.04 6.54
N PHE A 142 -7.75 -13.04 5.26
CA PHE A 142 -7.37 -14.08 4.33
C PHE A 142 -5.99 -13.80 3.73
N GLU A 143 -5.62 -12.52 3.60
CA GLU A 143 -4.31 -12.03 3.17
C GLU A 143 -3.17 -12.49 4.08
N GLU A 144 -3.39 -12.48 5.40
CA GLU A 144 -2.41 -12.92 6.40
C GLU A 144 -2.00 -14.39 6.21
N LYS A 145 -2.92 -15.21 5.70
CA LYS A 145 -2.69 -16.65 5.49
C LYS A 145 -1.87 -16.97 4.24
N VAL A 146 -1.62 -15.95 3.40
CA VAL A 146 -1.02 -16.12 2.08
C VAL A 146 0.23 -15.26 1.87
N SER A 147 0.72 -14.63 2.94
CA SER A 147 1.99 -13.89 2.97
C SER A 147 2.10 -12.85 1.84
N SER A 148 1.10 -11.96 1.74
CA SER A 148 1.14 -10.83 0.81
C SER A 148 2.44 -10.02 0.99
N PRO A 149 3.25 -9.82 -0.07
CA PRO A 149 4.58 -9.21 0.02
C PRO A 149 4.61 -7.78 0.58
N HIS A 150 3.48 -7.09 0.51
CA HIS A 150 3.34 -5.70 0.98
C HIS A 150 2.29 -5.59 2.08
N HIS A 151 2.03 -6.70 2.79
CA HIS A 151 1.12 -6.71 3.91
C HIS A 151 1.58 -5.75 5.01
N THR A 152 2.88 -5.68 5.27
CA THR A 152 3.53 -4.70 6.14
C THR A 152 4.46 -3.82 5.31
N TRP A 153 4.58 -2.54 5.65
CA TRP A 153 5.49 -1.62 5.00
C TRP A 153 5.96 -0.53 5.94
N GLU A 154 7.15 0.00 5.67
CA GLU A 154 7.70 1.15 6.38
C GLU A 154 8.21 2.18 5.37
N TYR A 155 8.07 3.45 5.72
CA TYR A 155 8.62 4.57 4.95
C TYR A 155 8.97 5.72 5.89
N SER A 156 10.12 6.34 5.67
CA SER A 156 10.55 7.51 6.44
C SER A 156 10.79 8.71 5.54
N ILE A 157 10.39 9.88 6.01
CA ILE A 157 10.66 11.18 5.35
C ILE A 157 11.07 12.20 6.39
N ASN A 158 12.11 12.98 6.09
CA ASN A 158 12.53 14.08 6.95
C ASN A 158 11.57 15.27 6.80
N GLU A 159 11.55 16.14 7.81
CA GLU A 159 10.70 17.33 7.88
C GLU A 159 10.86 18.19 6.63
N LYS A 160 12.09 18.52 6.23
CA LYS A 160 12.38 19.38 5.09
C LYS A 160 11.73 18.87 3.79
N ASN A 161 11.96 17.60 3.45
CA ASN A 161 11.42 16.99 2.23
C ASN A 161 9.88 16.90 2.28
N LEU A 162 9.30 16.70 3.47
CA LEU A 162 7.85 16.67 3.65
C LEU A 162 7.25 18.07 3.48
N THR A 163 7.87 19.09 4.06
CA THR A 163 7.49 20.50 3.93
C THR A 163 7.55 20.95 2.47
N GLU A 164 8.65 20.66 1.75
CA GLU A 164 8.81 20.95 0.33
C GLU A 164 7.67 20.34 -0.51
N LYS A 165 7.39 19.04 -0.29
CA LYS A 165 6.28 18.34 -0.95
C LYS A 165 4.92 18.99 -0.69
N LEU A 166 4.65 19.38 0.56
CA LEU A 166 3.40 20.06 0.92
C LEU A 166 3.26 21.42 0.21
N GLN A 167 4.35 22.18 0.15
CA GLN A 167 4.37 23.48 -0.52
C GLN A 167 4.17 23.35 -2.04
N GLU A 168 4.76 22.33 -2.66
CA GLU A 168 4.57 22.03 -4.10
C GLU A 168 3.11 21.73 -4.46
N GLU A 169 2.34 21.10 -3.58
CA GLU A 169 0.89 20.89 -3.73
C GLU A 169 0.05 22.12 -3.31
N GLY A 170 0.69 23.22 -2.93
CA GLY A 170 0.03 24.50 -2.61
C GLY A 170 -0.48 24.63 -1.18
N TYR A 171 -0.07 23.73 -0.26
CA TYR A 171 -0.37 23.90 1.17
C TYR A 171 0.45 25.06 1.76
N LYS A 172 -0.23 25.94 2.49
CA LYS A 172 0.41 27.08 3.18
C LYS A 172 0.95 26.62 4.53
N ILE A 173 2.18 26.10 4.52
CA ILE A 173 2.91 25.72 5.73
C ILE A 173 4.41 25.93 5.50
N ASP A 174 5.10 26.49 6.48
CA ASP A 174 6.53 26.83 6.39
C ASP A 174 7.47 25.73 6.91
N SER A 175 6.96 24.83 7.74
CA SER A 175 7.70 23.77 8.44
C SER A 175 6.75 22.68 8.95
N VAL A 176 7.24 21.45 9.17
CA VAL A 176 6.45 20.37 9.79
C VAL A 176 7.09 19.91 11.10
N ALA A 177 6.68 20.52 12.21
CA ALA A 177 7.19 20.20 13.54
C ALA A 177 6.57 18.96 14.18
N SER A 178 5.33 18.60 13.79
CA SER A 178 4.67 17.35 14.20
C SER A 178 3.52 16.95 13.28
N ILE A 179 3.18 15.66 13.28
CA ILE A 179 2.00 15.10 12.60
C ILE A 179 1.16 14.36 13.63
N LYS A 180 -0.14 14.63 13.67
CA LYS A 180 -1.09 13.93 14.54
C LYS A 180 -2.24 13.35 13.72
N ILE A 181 -2.75 12.22 14.17
CA ILE A 181 -3.97 11.62 13.62
C ILE A 181 -5.16 12.44 14.13
N ALA A 182 -5.84 13.15 13.21
CA ALA A 182 -6.99 13.98 13.54
C ALA A 182 -8.29 13.16 13.50
N LYS A 183 -8.42 12.24 12.54
CA LYS A 183 -9.60 11.39 12.39
C LYS A 183 -9.22 9.99 11.90
N LYS A 184 -9.78 8.96 12.54
CA LYS A 184 -9.60 7.54 12.22
C LYS A 184 -10.97 6.88 12.04
N GLY A 185 -11.11 6.02 11.04
CA GLY A 185 -12.30 5.20 10.81
C GLY A 185 -12.35 3.98 11.71
N GLU A 186 -13.48 3.26 11.72
CA GLU A 186 -13.69 2.07 12.56
C GLU A 186 -12.73 0.92 12.23
N THR A 187 -12.26 0.85 10.98
CA THR A 187 -11.29 -0.14 10.49
C THR A 187 -9.86 0.12 10.96
N GLY A 188 -9.61 1.27 11.58
CA GLY A 188 -8.28 1.77 11.92
C GLY A 188 -7.59 2.54 10.80
N ARG A 189 -8.18 2.69 9.61
CA ARG A 189 -7.63 3.59 8.58
C ARG A 189 -7.78 5.05 8.99
N ILE A 190 -6.75 5.84 8.73
CA ILE A 190 -6.74 7.27 8.99
C ILE A 190 -7.52 7.98 7.88
N ASN A 191 -8.43 8.87 8.27
CA ASN A 191 -9.16 9.72 7.33
C ASN A 191 -8.45 11.06 7.18
N GLU A 192 -7.97 11.65 8.28
CA GLU A 192 -7.41 13.00 8.32
C GLU A 192 -6.23 13.10 9.30
N LEU A 193 -5.24 13.90 8.90
CA LEU A 193 -4.01 14.20 9.64
C LEU A 193 -3.93 15.71 9.89
N ALA A 194 -3.46 16.09 11.07
CA ALA A 194 -3.12 17.46 11.42
C ALA A 194 -1.60 17.61 11.39
N PHE A 195 -1.11 18.53 10.56
CA PHE A 195 0.30 18.91 10.48
C PHE A 195 0.46 20.23 11.22
N THR A 196 1.39 20.28 12.17
CA THR A 196 1.68 21.48 12.96
C THR A 196 3.08 21.98 12.63
N SER A 197 3.20 23.25 12.28
CA SER A 197 4.46 23.94 12.04
C SER A 197 5.13 24.40 13.34
N GLU A 198 6.36 24.90 13.25
CA GLU A 198 7.08 25.49 14.39
C GLU A 198 6.41 26.74 14.94
N ASN A 199 5.71 27.49 14.08
CA ASN A 199 4.96 28.70 14.46
C ASN A 199 3.56 28.37 15.05
N ASN A 200 3.22 27.09 15.23
CA ASN A 200 1.93 26.54 15.70
C ASN A 200 0.74 26.70 14.74
N GLU A 201 0.96 27.04 13.47
CA GLU A 201 -0.08 26.90 12.44
C GLU A 201 -0.40 25.42 12.22
N ILE A 202 -1.67 25.13 11.97
CA ILE A 202 -2.17 23.77 11.75
C ILE A 202 -2.87 23.69 10.41
N ILE A 203 -2.45 22.75 9.57
CA ILE A 203 -3.18 22.36 8.36
C ILE A 203 -3.72 20.95 8.52
N TYR A 204 -4.91 20.73 7.96
CA TYR A 204 -5.56 19.42 7.92
C TYR A 204 -5.48 18.85 6.51
N ILE A 205 -5.05 17.60 6.41
CA ILE A 205 -4.89 16.90 5.13
C ILE A 205 -5.54 15.53 5.24
N LYS A 206 -6.31 15.16 4.22
CA LYS A 206 -6.85 13.79 4.15
C LYS A 206 -5.70 12.81 3.98
N ALA A 207 -5.73 11.67 4.68
CA ALA A 207 -4.66 10.68 4.57
C ALA A 207 -4.45 10.16 3.15
N ASN A 208 -5.53 10.06 2.36
CA ASN A 208 -5.43 9.67 0.96
C ASN A 208 -4.72 10.74 0.09
N ASP A 209 -4.76 12.00 0.49
CA ASP A 209 -4.09 13.10 -0.21
C ASP A 209 -2.59 13.07 0.12
N LEU A 210 -2.23 12.82 1.39
CA LEU A 210 -0.85 12.53 1.78
C LEU A 210 -0.26 11.36 0.99
N ARG A 211 -1.02 10.27 0.81
CA ARG A 211 -0.58 9.12 0.02
C ARG A 211 -0.25 9.49 -1.42
N ARG A 212 -1.09 10.31 -2.07
CA ARG A 212 -0.85 10.77 -3.44
C ARG A 212 0.35 11.71 -3.51
N LEU A 213 0.47 12.62 -2.53
CA LEU A 213 1.57 13.57 -2.41
C LEU A 213 2.94 12.89 -2.26
N ILE A 214 3.04 11.92 -1.36
CA ILE A 214 4.31 11.22 -1.11
C ILE A 214 4.58 10.20 -2.21
N GLY A 215 3.56 9.44 -2.60
CA GLY A 215 3.65 8.37 -3.58
C GLY A 215 2.93 7.11 -3.08
N LEU A 216 2.07 6.55 -3.92
CA LEU A 216 1.20 5.42 -3.58
C LEU A 216 1.97 4.12 -3.26
N ASP A 217 3.21 4.00 -3.74
CA ASP A 217 4.09 2.85 -3.45
C ASP A 217 4.91 3.02 -2.16
N LEU A 218 5.02 4.25 -1.65
CA LEU A 218 5.76 4.58 -0.44
C LEU A 218 4.82 4.59 0.78
N ILE A 219 3.70 5.32 0.68
CA ILE A 219 2.61 5.23 1.65
C ILE A 219 1.52 4.35 1.06
N ARG A 220 1.70 3.03 1.24
CA ARG A 220 0.91 2.01 0.52
C ARG A 220 -0.54 1.95 0.93
N SER A 221 -0.91 2.41 2.12
CA SER A 221 -2.30 2.46 2.57
C SER A 221 -2.54 3.64 3.51
N THR A 222 -3.78 3.84 3.96
CA THR A 222 -4.12 4.77 5.05
C THR A 222 -4.14 4.09 6.42
N LEU A 223 -3.73 2.83 6.50
CA LEU A 223 -3.65 2.05 7.73
C LEU A 223 -2.19 2.04 8.19
N PHE A 224 -1.80 3.05 8.96
CA PHE A 224 -0.43 3.17 9.48
C PHE A 224 -0.40 3.93 10.80
N ASP A 225 0.72 3.79 11.50
CA ASP A 225 1.10 4.61 12.64
C ASP A 225 2.31 5.47 12.27
N ILE A 226 2.49 6.58 13.00
CA ILE A 226 3.57 7.54 12.78
C ILE A 226 4.43 7.62 14.04
N LYS A 227 5.74 7.49 13.88
CA LYS A 227 6.75 7.73 14.92
C LYS A 227 7.65 8.89 14.51
N VAL A 228 8.05 9.69 15.49
CA VAL A 228 8.96 10.83 15.29
C VAL A 228 10.35 10.44 15.76
N ILE A 229 11.37 10.71 14.94
CA ILE A 229 12.78 10.44 15.20
C ILE A 229 13.54 11.76 15.06
N GLY A 230 14.52 12.04 15.92
CA GLY A 230 15.42 13.19 15.78
C GLY A 230 15.00 14.48 16.50
N LYS A 231 13.76 14.59 16.99
CA LYS A 231 13.44 15.57 18.04
C LYS A 231 13.93 15.00 19.37
N GLU A 232 14.90 15.63 20.02
CA GLU A 232 15.37 15.20 21.36
C GLU A 232 14.18 14.72 22.22
N LEU A 233 14.35 13.56 22.85
CA LEU A 233 13.54 13.06 23.97
C LEU A 233 13.53 14.11 25.09
N ASN A 234 12.71 15.14 24.94
CA ASN A 234 12.56 16.25 25.89
C ASN A 234 11.10 16.36 26.34
N ILE A 235 10.52 15.22 26.74
CA ILE A 235 9.39 15.21 27.67
C ILE A 235 9.99 15.01 29.07
N MET A 236 9.90 16.08 29.84
CA MET A 236 10.36 16.22 31.22
C MET A 236 10.05 15.00 32.10
N ASN A 237 11.09 14.31 32.58
CA ASN A 237 11.03 13.59 33.85
C ASN A 237 11.72 14.46 34.90
N ASN A 238 10.99 15.41 35.45
CA ASN A 238 11.33 16.02 36.72
C ASN A 238 10.28 15.57 37.74
N THR A 239 10.46 14.37 38.27
CA THR A 239 10.02 14.05 39.63
C THR A 239 10.99 12.99 40.16
N GLU A 240 11.80 13.39 41.13
CA GLU A 240 12.61 12.49 41.92
C GLU A 240 11.72 11.45 42.61
N SER A 241 11.96 10.19 42.32
CA SER A 241 11.79 9.11 43.30
C SER A 241 12.77 8.00 42.94
N LYS A 242 13.85 7.94 43.72
CA LYS A 242 14.79 6.82 43.76
C LYS A 242 14.03 5.54 44.06
N GLU A 243 14.07 4.56 43.17
CA GLU A 243 14.07 3.15 43.55
C GLU A 243 14.73 2.29 42.47
N ARG A 244 15.58 1.37 42.92
CA ARG A 244 16.45 0.48 42.14
C ARG A 244 15.61 -0.53 41.35
N ILE A 245 16.03 -0.86 40.11
CA ILE A 245 16.04 -2.22 39.56
C ILE A 245 17.14 -2.31 38.47
N GLU A 246 17.74 -3.48 38.41
CA GLU A 246 19.03 -3.87 37.83
C GLU A 246 19.16 -3.72 36.30
N LYS A 247 20.34 -3.30 35.84
CA LYS A 247 20.75 -3.32 34.43
C LYS A 247 21.13 -4.74 33.99
N LYS A 248 20.53 -5.24 32.91
CA LYS A 248 21.15 -6.22 32.01
C LYS A 248 21.63 -5.46 30.77
N GLU A 249 22.95 -5.39 30.60
CA GLU A 249 23.61 -4.87 29.40
C GLU A 249 23.83 -6.05 28.44
N ASP A 250 23.19 -6.00 27.27
CA ASP A 250 23.66 -6.70 26.06
C ASP A 250 24.21 -5.62 25.12
N GLN A 251 25.53 -5.61 24.95
CA GLN A 251 26.23 -4.76 24.00
C GLN A 251 26.34 -5.47 22.65
N GLU A 252 25.63 -4.92 21.65
CA GLU A 252 25.87 -5.21 20.23
C GLU A 252 27.14 -4.48 19.78
N GLY A 253 28.23 -5.25 19.60
CA GLY A 253 29.45 -4.82 18.93
C GLY A 253 29.38 -5.08 17.42
N SER A 254 29.38 -3.98 16.67
CA SER A 254 29.63 -3.79 15.23
C SER A 254 29.93 -5.03 14.34
N ILE A 255 29.01 -5.27 13.40
CA ILE A 255 29.09 -6.28 12.31
C ILE A 255 30.10 -5.89 11.20
N LYS A 256 30.79 -4.74 11.29
CA LYS A 256 31.59 -4.21 10.18
C LYS A 256 32.91 -4.95 9.88
N ASP A 257 33.43 -5.79 10.76
CA ASP A 257 34.72 -6.47 10.54
C ASP A 257 34.61 -7.91 10.00
N ILE A 258 33.39 -8.42 9.79
CA ILE A 258 33.17 -9.79 9.27
C ILE A 258 33.12 -9.84 7.74
N LEU A 259 32.89 -8.70 7.06
CA LEU A 259 32.66 -8.66 5.62
C LEU A 259 33.94 -8.60 4.76
N GLU A 260 35.13 -8.50 5.34
CA GLU A 260 36.39 -8.35 4.57
C GLU A 260 37.25 -9.62 4.43
N GLN A 261 36.81 -10.77 4.95
CA GLN A 261 37.50 -12.04 4.67
C GLN A 261 36.62 -12.95 3.81
N LYS A 262 36.95 -13.06 2.51
CA LYS A 262 36.33 -14.01 1.56
C LYS A 262 36.58 -15.46 1.99
N LYS A 263 35.78 -15.95 2.93
CA LYS A 263 35.75 -17.35 3.35
C LYS A 263 34.31 -17.69 3.75
N ASP A 264 33.77 -18.81 3.26
CA ASP A 264 32.47 -19.32 3.69
C ASP A 264 32.63 -19.99 5.06
N TRP A 265 32.06 -19.40 6.11
CA TRP A 265 32.12 -19.92 7.48
C TRP A 265 30.91 -20.78 7.78
N THR A 266 31.10 -21.92 8.43
CA THR A 266 29.97 -22.67 9.01
C THR A 266 29.57 -22.10 10.38
N ILE A 267 28.30 -22.27 10.76
CA ILE A 267 27.75 -21.74 12.04
C ILE A 267 28.55 -22.24 13.26
N LYS A 268 29.11 -23.45 13.20
CA LYS A 268 29.96 -24.00 14.28
C LYS A 268 31.29 -23.26 14.41
N GLU A 269 31.92 -22.88 13.30
CA GLU A 269 33.18 -22.13 13.30
C GLU A 269 32.98 -20.71 13.82
N LEU A 270 31.83 -20.09 13.53
CA LEU A 270 31.46 -18.76 14.08
C LEU A 270 31.34 -18.78 15.61
N ILE A 271 30.70 -19.82 16.17
CA ILE A 271 30.52 -19.96 17.62
C ILE A 271 31.87 -20.18 18.32
N GLU A 272 32.77 -20.94 17.69
CA GLU A 272 34.09 -21.22 18.23
C GLU A 272 34.99 -19.97 18.19
N LEU A 273 34.90 -19.18 17.12
CA LEU A 273 35.58 -17.89 16.99
C LEU A 273 35.09 -16.88 18.05
N MET A 274 33.78 -16.81 18.29
CA MET A 274 33.18 -15.93 19.31
C MET A 274 33.59 -16.33 20.74
N LYS A 275 33.74 -17.64 21.02
CA LYS A 275 34.23 -18.12 22.32
C LYS A 275 35.70 -17.79 22.54
N LYS A 276 36.54 -17.96 21.52
CA LYS A 276 37.98 -17.68 21.59
C LYS A 276 38.26 -16.18 21.83
N ARG A 277 37.51 -15.30 21.18
CA ARG A 277 37.59 -13.83 21.40
C ARG A 277 37.15 -13.40 22.81
N LYS A 278 36.21 -14.13 23.42
CA LYS A 278 35.75 -13.88 24.79
C LYS A 278 36.81 -14.24 25.85
N GLU A 279 37.75 -15.13 25.51
CA GLU A 279 38.90 -15.47 26.37
C GLU A 279 40.10 -14.52 26.16
N GLU A 280 40.30 -14.02 24.93
CA GLU A 280 41.34 -13.04 24.61
C GLU A 280 41.02 -11.64 25.18
N ASN A 281 39.75 -11.21 25.13
CA ASN A 281 39.29 -9.92 25.70
C ASN A 281 39.33 -9.85 27.24
N LYS A 282 39.72 -10.92 27.95
CA LYS A 282 39.92 -10.93 29.40
C LYS A 282 41.35 -10.56 29.83
N LYS A 283 42.28 -10.29 28.89
CA LYS A 283 43.71 -10.09 29.21
C LYS A 283 44.31 -8.73 28.86
N GLU A 284 43.55 -7.77 28.34
CA GLU A 284 44.05 -6.42 28.06
C GLU A 284 43.15 -5.36 28.69
N GLU A 285 43.23 -5.21 30.01
CA GLU A 285 42.90 -3.95 30.71
C GLU A 285 44.22 -3.23 31.01
N ALA A 286 44.60 -2.27 30.17
CA ALA A 286 45.38 -1.07 30.50
C ALA A 286 45.92 -0.41 29.21
N VAL A 287 45.17 0.52 28.62
CA VAL A 287 45.74 1.62 27.82
C VAL A 287 44.86 2.86 28.00
N ASP A 288 45.50 3.87 28.59
CA ASP A 288 45.28 5.32 28.66
C ASP A 288 43.89 5.93 28.40
N GLU A 289 43.47 6.78 29.35
CA GLU A 289 42.41 7.77 29.22
C GLU A 289 42.60 8.58 27.93
N VAL A 290 41.78 8.31 26.92
CA VAL A 290 41.56 9.24 25.82
C VAL A 290 40.56 10.27 26.31
N GLU A 291 41.01 11.52 26.39
CA GLU A 291 40.18 12.70 26.57
C GLU A 291 39.03 12.65 25.54
N ILE A 292 37.79 12.39 26.00
CA ILE A 292 36.61 12.43 25.13
C ILE A 292 36.28 13.91 24.90
N ASP A 293 37.10 14.56 24.09
CA ASP A 293 36.78 15.85 23.51
C ASP A 293 35.69 15.62 22.45
N LYS A 294 34.47 16.05 22.81
CA LYS A 294 33.32 16.34 21.94
C LYS A 294 32.92 15.22 20.97
N ILE A 295 32.07 14.31 21.43
CA ILE A 295 31.10 13.69 20.51
C ILE A 295 30.14 14.82 20.12
N ASP A 296 30.37 15.41 18.95
CA ASP A 296 29.41 16.32 18.32
C ASP A 296 28.03 15.68 18.37
N LYS A 297 27.02 16.42 18.86
CA LYS A 297 25.62 16.00 18.78
C LYS A 297 25.38 15.58 17.33
N ILE A 298 25.08 14.30 17.09
CA ILE A 298 24.60 13.86 15.79
C ILE A 298 23.23 14.53 15.64
N ASP A 299 23.19 15.64 14.91
CA ASP A 299 21.98 16.36 14.55
C ASP A 299 21.21 15.47 13.57
N VAL A 300 20.41 14.56 14.12
CA VAL A 300 19.52 13.72 13.31
C VAL A 300 18.33 14.60 12.93
N PRO A 301 18.17 14.93 11.63
CA PRO A 301 17.08 15.79 11.21
C PRO A 301 15.74 15.16 11.60
N LEU A 302 14.79 16.01 12.01
CA LEU A 302 13.44 15.59 12.37
C LEU A 302 12.86 14.70 11.25
N THR A 303 12.55 13.45 11.60
CA THR A 303 12.12 12.43 10.64
C THR A 303 10.84 11.76 11.11
N PHE A 304 9.91 11.58 10.19
CA PHE A 304 8.65 10.89 10.40
C PHE A 304 8.74 9.49 9.80
N LEU A 305 8.68 8.48 10.66
CA LEU A 305 8.60 7.07 10.28
C LEU A 305 7.14 6.63 10.26
N PHE A 306 6.68 6.18 9.10
CA PHE A 306 5.39 5.58 8.87
C PHE A 306 5.56 4.07 8.84
N SER A 307 4.83 3.34 9.69
CA SER A 307 4.77 1.88 9.67
C SER A 307 3.31 1.48 9.48
N GLY A 308 3.01 0.73 8.41
CA GLY A 308 1.64 0.45 8.04
C GLY A 308 1.36 -0.95 7.52
N LEU A 309 0.07 -1.19 7.31
CA LEU A 309 -0.49 -2.46 6.86
C LEU A 309 -1.29 -2.30 5.57
N GLY A 310 -1.29 -3.33 4.73
CA GLY A 310 -2.06 -3.38 3.49
C GLY A 310 -1.52 -2.46 2.38
N ASN A 311 -2.15 -2.58 1.21
CA ASN A 311 -1.75 -1.90 -0.01
C ASN A 311 -2.97 -1.54 -0.88
N GLY A 312 -3.17 -0.25 -1.11
CA GLY A 312 -4.25 0.31 -1.89
C GLY A 312 -5.31 1.05 -1.05
N HIS A 313 -6.41 1.41 -1.71
CA HIS A 313 -7.45 2.25 -1.12
C HIS A 313 -8.34 1.53 -0.10
N GLY A 314 -8.32 0.19 -0.05
CA GLY A 314 -9.02 -0.59 0.97
C GLY A 314 -10.51 -0.85 0.70
N VAL A 315 -11.11 -0.25 -0.33
CA VAL A 315 -12.55 -0.39 -0.64
C VAL A 315 -12.80 -1.56 -1.60
N GLY A 316 -13.90 -2.27 -1.43
CA GLY A 316 -14.30 -3.37 -2.32
C GLY A 316 -13.45 -4.62 -2.12
N MET A 317 -13.12 -5.32 -3.20
CA MET A 317 -12.42 -6.61 -3.11
C MET A 317 -10.92 -6.43 -2.87
N SER A 318 -10.40 -7.13 -1.85
CA SER A 318 -8.96 -7.34 -1.68
C SER A 318 -8.49 -8.47 -2.59
N GLN A 319 -7.48 -8.22 -3.43
CA GLN A 319 -6.92 -9.21 -4.35
C GLN A 319 -6.25 -10.36 -3.58
N TRP A 320 -5.38 -10.03 -2.63
CA TRP A 320 -4.77 -11.04 -1.75
C TRP A 320 -5.82 -11.73 -0.87
N GLY A 321 -6.89 -11.02 -0.51
CA GLY A 321 -7.98 -11.59 0.26
C GLY A 321 -8.77 -12.61 -0.57
N ALA A 322 -9.05 -12.31 -1.84
CA ALA A 322 -9.63 -13.25 -2.80
C ALA A 322 -8.72 -14.46 -3.04
N TYR A 323 -7.41 -14.26 -3.15
CA TYR A 323 -6.42 -15.34 -3.22
C TYR A 323 -6.52 -16.25 -1.98
N GLY A 324 -6.47 -15.68 -0.78
CA GLY A 324 -6.58 -16.44 0.48
C GLY A 324 -7.90 -17.18 0.64
N MET A 325 -9.03 -16.57 0.25
CA MET A 325 -10.34 -17.24 0.25
C MET A 325 -10.36 -18.43 -0.73
N SER A 326 -9.80 -18.24 -1.93
CA SER A 326 -9.73 -19.27 -2.96
C SER A 326 -8.85 -20.46 -2.53
N VAL A 327 -7.71 -20.19 -1.87
CA VAL A 327 -6.86 -21.24 -1.26
C VAL A 327 -7.62 -22.05 -0.20
N GLN A 328 -8.58 -21.44 0.49
CA GLN A 328 -9.46 -22.11 1.46
C GLN A 328 -10.70 -22.76 0.83
N GLY A 329 -10.79 -22.82 -0.51
CA GLY A 329 -11.84 -23.51 -1.25
C GLY A 329 -13.09 -22.67 -1.54
N ALA A 330 -13.06 -21.35 -1.28
CA ALA A 330 -14.16 -20.48 -1.67
C ALA A 330 -14.24 -20.37 -3.20
N ARG A 331 -15.47 -20.39 -3.74
CA ARG A 331 -15.69 -20.14 -5.17
C ARG A 331 -15.79 -18.66 -5.46
N TYR A 332 -15.65 -18.27 -6.73
CA TYR A 332 -15.69 -16.87 -7.12
C TYR A 332 -16.98 -16.16 -6.67
N GLN A 333 -18.12 -16.86 -6.64
CA GLN A 333 -19.38 -16.26 -6.18
C GLN A 333 -19.33 -15.92 -4.69
N ASP A 334 -18.69 -16.77 -3.89
CA ASP A 334 -18.57 -16.59 -2.44
C ASP A 334 -17.61 -15.43 -2.15
N ILE A 335 -16.50 -15.36 -2.88
CA ILE A 335 -15.53 -14.24 -2.83
C ILE A 335 -16.23 -12.92 -3.16
N LEU A 336 -16.91 -12.83 -4.30
CA LEU A 336 -17.54 -11.58 -4.75
C LEU A 336 -18.66 -11.12 -3.80
N LYS A 337 -19.53 -12.04 -3.34
CA LYS A 337 -20.60 -11.70 -2.39
C LYS A 337 -20.06 -11.35 -1.00
N TYR A 338 -18.86 -11.81 -0.67
CA TYR A 338 -18.22 -11.44 0.58
C TYR A 338 -17.84 -9.97 0.59
N TYR A 339 -17.11 -9.51 -0.45
CA TYR A 339 -16.61 -8.14 -0.56
C TYR A 339 -17.65 -7.13 -1.03
N TYR A 340 -18.61 -7.54 -1.86
CA TYR A 340 -19.63 -6.64 -2.39
C TYR A 340 -21.02 -6.99 -1.85
N LYS A 341 -21.56 -6.16 -0.95
CA LYS A 341 -22.78 -6.49 -0.20
C LYS A 341 -24.05 -6.39 -1.06
N GLY A 342 -24.91 -7.39 -0.93
CA GLY A 342 -26.23 -7.41 -1.57
C GLY A 342 -26.23 -7.53 -3.10
N ILE A 343 -25.08 -7.83 -3.71
CA ILE A 343 -24.96 -7.96 -5.16
C ILE A 343 -25.62 -9.23 -5.69
N LYS A 344 -25.96 -9.22 -6.97
CA LYS A 344 -26.28 -10.40 -7.77
C LYS A 344 -25.24 -10.54 -8.86
N ILE A 345 -24.88 -11.77 -9.18
CA ILE A 345 -24.06 -12.09 -10.36
C ILE A 345 -25.04 -12.53 -11.44
N ILE A 346 -25.02 -11.84 -12.57
CA ILE A 346 -25.89 -12.14 -13.73
C ILE A 346 -25.03 -12.31 -14.97
N LYS A 347 -25.62 -12.90 -16.02
CA LYS A 347 -25.04 -12.91 -17.36
C LYS A 347 -25.65 -11.78 -18.18
N GLU A 348 -24.84 -10.80 -18.53
CA GLU A 348 -25.24 -9.60 -19.29
C GLU A 348 -25.35 -9.89 -20.80
N TYR A 349 -24.49 -10.78 -21.32
CA TYR A 349 -24.44 -11.18 -22.74
C TYR A 349 -23.95 -12.62 -22.93
#